data_AF-A0A2K5M592-F1
#
_entry.id   AF-A0A2K5M592-F1
#
_cell.length_a   1.000
_cell.length_b   1.000
_cell.length_c   1.000
_cell.angle_alpha   90.00
_cell.angle_beta   90.00
_cell.angle_gamma   90.00
#
_symmetry.space_group_name_H-M   'P 1'
#
loop_
_entity.id
_entity.type
_entity.pdbx_description
1 polymer ?
#
loop_
_entity_poly.entity_id
_entity_poly.type
_entity_poly.pdbx_seq_one_letter_code
_entity_poly.pdbx_strand_id
1 'polypeptide(L)'
;MRDPLTDCPYNKVYKNLKEFSQNGENFCKQVTSVLQQRANLEISYAKGLQKLASKLSKALQNTRKSCISSAWAWASEGMKSTADLHQKLGKAIELEAIKPTYQVLNVQEKKRKSLDNEVEKTANLVISNWNQQIKAKKKLMVSTKKHEALFQLVESSKQSTTEKERRKLLNKLTKSTEKLEKEDENYYQKNMVGYSTRLKWENTLENCYQSILELEKERIQLLCNNLNQYSQHISLFGQTLTTCHTQIHCAISKIDIEKDIQAVMEETAILSTENKSEFLLTDYFEEDPNSAMDKERRKSLIKPKLLRLQRDIEKASKDKEGLERMLKTYSSNSSFSDAKSQKDTAALMDENNLKLDLLEANSYKLSSVLAELEQRPQPSHPCSNSIFRWREKEHTHSYVKISRPFLMKRLESIVSKASSGGQSNPSSSTPVPGAAQLSSRLCKALYSFQARQDDELNLEKGDIVIIHEKKEEGWWFGSLNGKKGHFPAAYVEELPSNAVNTATKA
;
A
#
# COMPACT_ATOMS: atom_id res chain seq x y z
N MET A 1 -41.94 55.86 5.95
CA MET A 1 -41.15 56.96 5.33
C MET A 1 -40.20 56.32 4.33
N ARG A 2 -39.90 56.97 3.20
CA ARG A 2 -38.89 56.47 2.24
C ARG A 2 -37.53 56.34 2.96
N ASP A 3 -36.92 55.17 2.88
CA ASP A 3 -35.57 54.94 3.39
C ASP A 3 -34.54 55.57 2.43
N PRO A 4 -33.71 56.52 2.88
CA PRO A 4 -32.74 57.21 2.03
C PRO A 4 -31.57 56.31 1.55
N LEU A 5 -31.48 55.07 2.05
CA LEU A 5 -30.40 54.15 1.75
C LEU A 5 -30.76 53.08 0.72
N THR A 6 -32.05 52.87 0.42
CA THR A 6 -32.54 51.74 -0.38
C THR A 6 -32.04 51.79 -1.84
N ASP A 7 -32.07 52.97 -2.46
CA ASP A 7 -31.70 53.16 -3.86
C ASP A 7 -30.21 53.51 -4.05
N CYS A 8 -29.39 53.38 -3.00
CA CYS A 8 -27.95 53.71 -3.08
C CYS A 8 -27.15 52.59 -3.78
N PRO A 9 -26.47 52.87 -4.92
CA PRO A 9 -25.68 51.86 -5.63
C PRO A 9 -24.56 51.26 -4.78
N TYR A 10 -23.82 52.09 -4.02
CA TYR A 10 -22.75 51.63 -3.12
C TYR A 10 -23.25 50.63 -2.08
N ASN A 11 -24.41 50.89 -1.47
CA ASN A 11 -25.02 49.98 -0.50
C ASN A 11 -25.41 48.64 -1.12
N LYS A 12 -25.91 48.66 -2.36
CA LYS A 12 -26.26 47.43 -3.11
C LYS A 12 -25.01 46.60 -3.42
N VAL A 13 -23.95 47.25 -3.91
CA VAL A 13 -22.66 46.59 -4.22
C VAL A 13 -22.06 45.97 -2.96
N TYR A 14 -22.03 46.70 -1.85
CA TYR A 14 -21.55 46.21 -0.57
C TYR A 14 -22.34 44.99 -0.06
N LYS A 15 -23.68 45.05 -0.11
CA LYS A 15 -24.53 43.93 0.30
C LYS A 15 -24.30 42.67 -0.54
N ASN A 16 -24.17 42.82 -1.86
CA ASN A 16 -23.87 41.71 -2.76
C ASN A 16 -22.52 41.06 -2.42
N LEU A 17 -21.47 41.86 -2.20
CA LEU A 17 -20.15 41.33 -1.81
C LEU A 17 -20.21 40.64 -0.45
N LYS A 18 -20.95 41.19 0.51
CA LYS A 18 -21.13 40.57 1.83
C LYS A 18 -21.79 39.19 1.72
N GLU A 19 -22.85 39.07 0.92
CA GLU A 19 -23.53 37.79 0.65
C GLU A 19 -22.58 36.79 -0.01
N PHE A 20 -21.81 37.22 -1.02
CA PHE A 20 -20.78 36.41 -1.65
C PHE A 20 -19.74 35.91 -0.64
N SER A 21 -19.26 36.80 0.23
CA SER A 21 -18.28 36.45 1.27
C SER A 21 -18.85 35.46 2.29
N GLN A 22 -20.12 35.58 2.67
CA GLN A 22 -20.79 34.61 3.55
C GLN A 22 -20.92 33.23 2.89
N ASN A 23 -21.26 33.19 1.60
CA ASN A 23 -21.37 31.94 0.85
C ASN A 23 -20.04 31.20 0.79
N GLY A 24 -18.93 31.89 0.50
CA GLY A 24 -17.64 31.21 0.49
C GLY A 24 -17.09 30.87 1.88
N GLU A 25 -17.53 31.56 2.96
CA GLU A 25 -17.27 31.10 4.33
C GLU A 25 -17.95 29.74 4.59
N ASN A 26 -19.22 29.62 4.20
CA ASN A 26 -19.96 28.37 4.31
C ASN A 26 -19.31 27.25 3.48
N PHE A 27 -18.87 27.56 2.26
CA PHE A 27 -18.12 26.62 1.43
C PHE A 27 -16.83 26.15 2.11
N CYS A 28 -16.02 27.06 2.66
CA CYS A 28 -14.82 26.68 3.41
C CYS A 28 -15.14 25.75 4.58
N LYS A 29 -16.19 26.05 5.37
CA LYS A 29 -16.62 25.19 6.48
C LYS A 29 -16.99 23.78 6.00
N GLN A 30 -17.70 23.66 4.88
CA GLN A 30 -18.04 22.38 4.28
C GLN A 30 -16.80 21.61 3.83
N VAL A 31 -15.87 22.26 3.12
CA VAL A 31 -14.60 21.65 2.70
C VAL A 31 -13.79 21.19 3.92
N THR A 32 -13.69 22.00 4.97
CA THR A 32 -13.00 21.62 6.22
C THR A 32 -13.65 20.39 6.87
N SER A 33 -14.99 20.31 6.88
CA SER A 33 -15.70 19.13 7.38
C SER A 33 -15.37 17.88 6.55
N VAL A 34 -15.33 17.99 5.22
CA VAL A 34 -14.94 16.88 4.33
C VAL A 34 -13.50 16.44 4.60
N LEU A 35 -12.57 17.39 4.73
CA LEU A 35 -11.18 17.10 5.07
C LEU A 35 -11.03 16.43 6.45
N GLN A 36 -11.85 16.82 7.43
CA GLN A 36 -11.84 16.18 8.74
C GLN A 36 -12.29 14.71 8.65
N GLN A 37 -13.37 14.44 7.92
CA GLN A 37 -13.82 13.06 7.68
C GLN A 37 -12.74 12.26 6.94
N ARG A 38 -12.11 12.87 5.93
CA ARG A 38 -11.01 12.26 5.20
C ARG A 38 -9.85 11.90 6.14
N ALA A 39 -9.36 12.85 6.94
CA ALA A 39 -8.27 12.60 7.89
C ALA A 39 -8.60 11.47 8.88
N ASN A 40 -9.83 11.45 9.39
CA ASN A 40 -10.31 10.39 10.30
C ASN A 40 -10.28 9.01 9.64
N LEU A 41 -10.68 8.91 8.36
CA LEU A 41 -10.62 7.66 7.60
C LEU A 41 -9.18 7.17 7.44
N GLU A 42 -8.26 8.07 7.10
CA GLU A 42 -6.83 7.73 6.95
C GLU A 42 -6.25 7.20 8.27
N ILE A 43 -6.51 7.88 9.39
CA ILE A 43 -6.04 7.47 10.71
C ILE A 43 -6.66 6.12 11.14
N SER A 44 -7.93 5.89 10.82
CA SER A 44 -8.62 4.63 11.14
C SER A 44 -8.02 3.47 10.33
N TYR A 45 -7.84 3.66 9.02
CA TYR A 45 -7.25 2.66 8.14
C TYR A 45 -5.82 2.32 8.56
N ALA A 46 -4.99 3.33 8.87
CA ALA A 46 -3.65 3.16 9.41
C ALA A 46 -3.63 2.24 10.64
N LYS A 47 -4.52 2.47 11.62
CA LYS A 47 -4.61 1.64 12.82
C LYS A 47 -5.00 0.20 12.49
N GLY A 48 -5.93 0.01 11.57
CA GLY A 48 -6.34 -1.33 11.10
C GLY A 48 -5.17 -2.07 10.45
N LEU A 49 -4.48 -1.42 9.53
CA LEU A 49 -3.37 -2.00 8.79
C LEU A 49 -2.17 -2.31 9.69
N GLN A 50 -1.85 -1.42 10.64
CA GLN A 50 -0.80 -1.66 11.63
C GLN A 50 -1.08 -2.90 12.49
N LYS A 51 -2.35 -3.13 12.86
CA LYS A 51 -2.76 -4.35 13.61
C LYS A 51 -2.55 -5.61 12.78
N LEU A 52 -2.90 -5.58 11.49
CA LEU A 52 -2.69 -6.71 10.58
C LEU A 52 -1.21 -7.01 10.39
N ALA A 53 -0.40 -5.97 10.14
CA ALA A 53 1.05 -6.09 10.04
C ALA A 53 1.66 -6.71 11.30
N SER A 54 1.22 -6.25 12.49
CA SER A 54 1.70 -6.78 13.77
C SER A 54 1.31 -8.25 13.97
N LYS A 55 0.11 -8.67 13.53
CA LYS A 55 -0.31 -10.07 13.57
C LYS A 55 0.54 -10.95 12.66
N LEU A 56 0.80 -10.51 11.42
CA LEU A 56 1.63 -11.26 10.48
C LEU A 56 3.09 -11.35 10.97
N SER A 57 3.65 -10.23 11.44
CA SER A 57 4.99 -10.22 12.05
C SER A 57 5.12 -11.23 13.21
N LYS A 58 4.10 -11.33 14.09
CA LYS A 58 4.09 -12.33 15.18
C LYS A 58 3.97 -13.75 14.67
N ALA A 59 3.16 -14.01 13.65
CA ALA A 59 3.06 -15.34 13.05
C ALA A 59 4.43 -15.77 12.47
N LEU A 60 5.16 -14.85 11.85
CA LEU A 60 6.49 -15.10 11.29
C LEU A 60 7.58 -15.31 12.35
N GLN A 61 7.46 -14.74 13.54
CA GLN A 61 8.41 -14.98 14.64
C GLN A 61 8.44 -16.44 15.11
N ASN A 62 7.30 -17.13 15.01
CA ASN A 62 7.17 -18.54 15.36
C ASN A 62 7.49 -19.47 14.18
N THR A 63 7.80 -18.91 13.01
CA THR A 63 8.10 -19.67 11.79
C THR A 63 9.60 -19.72 11.57
N ARG A 64 10.09 -20.87 11.09
CA ARG A 64 11.50 -21.02 10.73
C ARG A 64 11.87 -20.07 9.59
N LYS A 65 13.05 -19.44 9.72
CA LYS A 65 13.61 -18.58 8.68
C LYS A 65 13.83 -19.38 7.39
N SER A 66 13.30 -18.83 6.31
CA SER A 66 13.19 -19.44 5.00
C SER A 66 13.02 -18.34 3.96
N CYS A 67 13.23 -18.61 2.68
CA CYS A 67 13.03 -17.61 1.65
C CYS A 67 11.54 -17.20 1.59
N ILE A 68 10.61 -18.14 1.79
CA ILE A 68 9.16 -17.84 1.84
C ILE A 68 8.78 -16.99 3.05
N SER A 69 9.28 -17.30 4.26
CA SER A 69 9.01 -16.48 5.45
C SER A 69 9.60 -15.07 5.33
N SER A 70 10.74 -14.95 4.63
CA SER A 70 11.36 -13.66 4.33
C SER A 70 10.52 -12.82 3.36
N ALA A 71 9.93 -13.44 2.34
CA ALA A 71 9.00 -12.74 1.44
C ALA A 71 7.73 -12.27 2.16
N TRP A 72 7.15 -13.09 3.04
CA TRP A 72 6.04 -12.69 3.89
C TRP A 72 6.41 -11.60 4.91
N ALA A 73 7.66 -11.55 5.36
CA ALA A 73 8.14 -10.46 6.22
C ALA A 73 8.13 -9.12 5.48
N TRP A 74 8.48 -9.09 4.19
CA TRP A 74 8.35 -7.89 3.36
C TRP A 74 6.90 -7.47 3.16
N ALA A 75 5.96 -8.40 3.01
CA ALA A 75 4.53 -8.07 2.99
C ALA A 75 4.08 -7.42 4.31
N SER A 76 4.54 -7.95 5.45
CA SER A 76 4.28 -7.34 6.76
C SER A 76 4.88 -5.95 6.88
N GLU A 77 6.09 -5.73 6.38
CA GLU A 77 6.77 -4.43 6.45
C GLU A 77 6.08 -3.42 5.54
N GLY A 78 5.70 -3.81 4.31
CA GLY A 78 4.91 -2.96 3.41
C GLY A 78 3.59 -2.51 4.02
N MET A 79 2.90 -3.37 4.79
CA MET A 79 1.71 -2.97 5.55
C MET A 79 2.03 -1.93 6.63
N LYS A 80 3.15 -2.05 7.37
CA LYS A 80 3.55 -1.05 8.37
C LYS A 80 3.89 0.28 7.72
N SER A 81 4.69 0.27 6.65
CA SER A 81 5.04 1.48 5.91
C SER A 81 3.80 2.19 5.35
N THR A 82 2.86 1.42 4.79
CA THR A 82 1.58 1.95 4.31
C THR A 82 0.74 2.52 5.46
N ALA A 83 0.69 1.84 6.61
CA ALA A 83 -0.01 2.33 7.80
C ALA A 83 0.55 3.67 8.31
N ASP A 84 1.87 3.79 8.42
CA ASP A 84 2.56 5.02 8.81
C ASP A 84 2.25 6.16 7.81
N LEU A 85 2.23 5.85 6.52
CA LEU A 85 1.92 6.81 5.47
C LEU A 85 0.49 7.34 5.55
N HIS A 86 -0.51 6.46 5.74
CA HIS A 86 -1.89 6.88 6.01
C HIS A 86 -1.99 7.72 7.29
N GLN A 87 -1.27 7.36 8.35
CA GLN A 87 -1.24 8.12 9.59
C GLN A 87 -0.65 9.52 9.38
N LYS A 88 0.44 9.63 8.61
CA LYS A 88 1.09 10.89 8.24
C LYS A 88 0.16 11.75 7.39
N LEU A 89 -0.48 11.18 6.37
CA LEU A 89 -1.44 11.89 5.52
C LEU A 89 -2.62 12.45 6.34
N GLY A 90 -3.22 11.64 7.21
CA GLY A 90 -4.32 12.08 8.07
C GLY A 90 -3.90 13.24 8.98
N LYS A 91 -2.73 13.14 9.64
CA LYS A 91 -2.18 14.21 10.47
C LYS A 91 -1.83 15.46 9.68
N ALA A 92 -1.27 15.32 8.48
CA ALA A 92 -0.92 16.45 7.63
C ALA A 92 -2.18 17.23 7.23
N ILE A 93 -3.26 16.54 6.84
CA ILE A 93 -4.56 17.19 6.55
C ILE A 93 -5.07 17.96 7.79
N GLU A 94 -4.97 17.38 8.99
CA GLU A 94 -5.37 18.06 10.23
C GLU A 94 -4.53 19.30 10.55
N LEU A 95 -3.21 19.18 10.43
CA LEU A 95 -2.26 20.21 10.87
C LEU A 95 -2.07 21.33 9.85
N GLU A 96 -2.08 21.00 8.55
CA GLU A 96 -1.70 21.92 7.48
C GLU A 96 -2.91 22.53 6.78
N ALA A 97 -4.05 21.83 6.74
CA ALA A 97 -5.27 22.35 6.10
C ALA A 97 -6.35 22.74 7.12
N ILE A 98 -6.75 21.82 8.00
CA ILE A 98 -7.93 22.02 8.88
C ILE A 98 -7.67 23.10 9.94
N LYS A 99 -6.58 22.97 10.72
CA LYS A 99 -6.26 23.93 11.79
C LYS A 99 -6.07 25.36 11.27
N PRO A 100 -5.27 25.61 10.21
CA PRO A 100 -5.11 26.96 9.67
C PRO A 100 -6.42 27.53 9.13
N THR A 101 -7.26 26.69 8.51
CA THR A 101 -8.56 27.14 8.01
C THR A 101 -9.46 27.64 9.13
N TYR A 102 -9.57 26.90 10.24
CA TYR A 102 -10.35 27.38 11.40
C TYR A 102 -9.80 28.69 11.99
N GLN A 103 -8.48 28.82 12.07
CA GLN A 103 -7.84 30.05 12.58
C GLN A 103 -8.18 31.26 11.70
N VAL A 104 -8.01 31.13 10.38
CA VAL A 104 -8.33 32.20 9.42
C VAL A 104 -9.81 32.55 9.49
N LEU A 105 -10.72 31.57 9.45
CA LEU A 105 -12.16 31.83 9.48
C LEU A 105 -12.60 32.59 10.74
N ASN A 106 -12.04 32.25 11.91
CA ASN A 106 -12.35 32.94 13.17
C ASN A 106 -11.86 34.40 13.16
N VAL A 107 -10.65 34.65 12.64
CA VAL A 107 -10.12 36.02 12.50
C VAL A 107 -10.98 36.83 11.52
N GLN A 108 -11.34 36.24 10.38
CA GLN A 108 -12.19 36.89 9.38
C GLN A 108 -13.60 37.19 9.91
N GLU A 109 -14.20 36.30 10.70
CA GLU A 109 -15.51 36.53 11.31
C GLU A 109 -15.51 37.76 12.22
N LYS A 110 -14.49 37.89 13.07
CA LYS A 110 -14.32 39.07 13.95
C LYS A 110 -14.16 40.35 13.14
N LYS A 111 -13.36 40.33 12.07
CA LYS A 111 -13.15 41.48 11.20
C LYS A 111 -14.43 41.87 10.48
N ARG A 112 -15.19 40.92 9.90
CA ARG A 112 -16.50 41.18 9.28
C ARG A 112 -17.49 41.83 10.23
N LYS A 113 -17.61 41.32 11.47
CA LYS A 113 -18.48 41.94 12.49
C LYS A 113 -18.10 43.39 12.81
N SER A 114 -16.81 43.69 12.88
CA SER A 114 -16.33 45.06 13.08
C SER A 114 -16.72 45.99 11.93
N LEU A 115 -16.55 45.54 10.69
CA LEU A 115 -16.91 46.31 9.50
C LEU A 115 -18.42 46.56 9.42
N ASP A 116 -19.23 45.53 9.69
CA ASP A 116 -20.69 45.63 9.73
C ASP A 116 -21.16 46.70 10.75
N ASN A 117 -20.58 46.70 11.95
CA ASN A 117 -20.89 47.69 12.98
C ASN A 117 -20.54 49.11 12.54
N GLU A 118 -19.47 49.30 11.76
CA GLU A 118 -19.06 50.63 11.27
C GLU A 118 -20.03 51.17 10.20
N VAL A 119 -20.42 50.29 9.26
CA VAL A 119 -21.43 50.60 8.24
C VAL A 119 -22.77 50.93 8.88
N GLU A 120 -23.20 50.15 9.88
CA GLU A 120 -24.46 50.39 10.58
C GLU A 120 -24.45 51.73 11.35
N LYS A 121 -23.36 52.02 12.07
CA LYS A 121 -23.21 53.29 12.80
C LYS A 121 -23.32 54.50 11.86
N THR A 122 -22.64 54.46 10.73
CA THR A 122 -22.63 55.57 9.76
C THR A 122 -23.95 55.68 8.99
N ALA A 123 -24.59 54.55 8.65
CA ALA A 123 -25.93 54.51 8.07
C ALA A 123 -26.98 55.15 8.98
N ASN A 124 -26.93 54.87 10.29
CA ASN A 124 -27.84 55.44 11.28
C ASN A 124 -27.72 56.97 11.38
N LEU A 125 -26.51 57.53 11.18
CA LEU A 125 -26.33 58.98 11.12
C LEU A 125 -27.01 59.60 9.89
N VAL A 126 -26.93 58.95 8.72
CA VAL A 126 -27.62 59.40 7.50
C VAL A 126 -29.14 59.38 7.71
N ILE A 127 -29.69 58.30 8.28
CA ILE A 127 -31.13 58.17 8.58
C ILE A 127 -31.57 59.25 9.58
N SER A 128 -30.77 59.48 10.63
CA SER A 128 -31.07 60.52 11.63
C SER A 128 -31.08 61.92 11.02
N ASN A 129 -30.08 62.27 10.21
CA ASN A 129 -30.01 63.55 9.52
C ASN A 129 -31.20 63.73 8.55
N TRP A 130 -31.53 62.71 7.75
CA TRP A 130 -32.67 62.73 6.84
C TRP A 130 -33.99 63.03 7.57
N ASN A 131 -34.22 62.37 8.71
CA ASN A 131 -35.41 62.62 9.54
C ASN A 131 -35.43 64.06 10.09
N GLN A 132 -34.28 64.61 10.49
CA GLN A 132 -34.18 66.01 10.94
C GLN A 132 -34.46 67.00 9.81
N GLN A 133 -33.97 66.75 8.59
CA GLN A 133 -34.26 67.57 7.40
C GLN A 133 -35.77 67.59 7.10
N ILE A 134 -36.42 66.43 7.09
CA ILE A 134 -37.87 66.33 6.86
C ILE A 134 -38.66 67.07 7.94
N LYS A 135 -38.26 66.96 9.21
CA LYS A 135 -38.90 67.66 10.32
C LYS A 135 -38.75 69.19 10.19
N ALA A 136 -37.54 69.67 9.88
CA ALA A 136 -37.26 71.09 9.66
C ALA A 136 -38.04 71.62 8.44
N LYS A 137 -38.07 70.88 7.32
CA LYS A 137 -38.84 71.21 6.12
C LYS A 137 -40.33 71.41 6.42
N LYS A 138 -40.93 70.46 7.15
CA LYS A 138 -42.35 70.53 7.53
C LYS A 138 -42.62 71.76 8.40
N LYS A 139 -41.72 72.07 9.35
CA LYS A 139 -41.85 73.21 10.25
C LYS A 139 -41.72 74.55 9.51
N LEU A 140 -40.76 74.65 8.60
CA LEU A 140 -40.59 75.79 7.71
C LEU A 140 -41.88 76.00 6.89
N MET A 141 -42.35 74.97 6.19
CA MET A 141 -43.53 75.04 5.33
C MET A 141 -44.80 75.47 6.08
N VAL A 142 -44.99 75.03 7.33
CA VAL A 142 -46.10 75.50 8.17
C VAL A 142 -45.95 76.97 8.55
N SER A 143 -44.73 77.41 8.89
CA SER A 143 -44.46 78.82 9.21
C SER A 143 -44.63 79.71 7.97
N THR A 144 -44.17 79.27 6.80
CA THR A 144 -44.36 79.98 5.52
C THR A 144 -45.84 80.17 5.21
N LYS A 145 -46.67 79.11 5.32
CA LYS A 145 -48.12 79.22 5.09
C LYS A 145 -48.80 80.22 6.04
N LYS A 146 -48.39 80.23 7.32
CA LYS A 146 -48.91 81.20 8.29
C LYS A 146 -48.46 82.62 7.99
N HIS A 147 -47.20 82.81 7.57
CA HIS A 147 -46.65 84.10 7.19
C HIS A 147 -47.40 84.67 5.98
N GLU A 148 -47.59 83.85 4.93
CA GLU A 148 -48.29 84.24 3.71
C GLU A 148 -49.74 84.67 3.99
N ALA A 149 -50.48 83.90 4.79
CA ALA A 149 -51.84 84.27 5.19
C ALA A 149 -51.87 85.60 5.98
N LEU A 150 -50.87 85.85 6.83
CA LEU A 150 -50.77 87.08 7.61
C LEU A 150 -50.36 88.28 6.74
N PHE A 151 -49.51 88.06 5.74
CA PHE A 151 -49.14 89.04 4.72
C PHE A 151 -50.36 89.47 3.90
N GLN A 152 -51.15 88.50 3.40
CA GLN A 152 -52.39 88.78 2.66
C GLN A 152 -53.42 89.55 3.50
N LEU A 153 -53.53 89.22 4.79
CA LEU A 153 -54.38 89.96 5.72
C LEU A 153 -53.90 91.41 5.89
N VAL A 154 -52.59 91.64 6.00
CA VAL A 154 -52.02 92.99 6.11
C VAL A 154 -52.25 93.79 4.82
N GLU A 155 -52.08 93.17 3.65
CA GLU A 155 -52.34 93.81 2.34
C GLU A 155 -53.80 94.24 2.18
N SER A 156 -54.73 93.33 2.46
CA SER A 156 -56.18 93.59 2.33
C SER A 156 -56.72 94.62 3.34
N SER A 157 -56.07 94.78 4.48
CA SER A 157 -56.48 95.73 5.53
C SER A 157 -55.90 97.14 5.36
N LYS A 158 -55.12 97.40 4.29
CA LYS A 158 -54.42 98.69 4.07
C LYS A 158 -55.35 99.91 3.94
N GLN A 159 -56.60 99.73 3.51
CA GLN A 159 -57.56 100.80 3.21
C GLN A 159 -58.66 100.98 4.28
N SER A 160 -58.79 100.07 5.25
CA SER A 160 -59.98 99.97 6.12
C SER A 160 -59.71 99.88 7.63
N THR A 161 -58.46 99.97 8.09
CA THR A 161 -58.10 99.80 9.50
C THR A 161 -57.52 101.06 10.15
N THR A 162 -57.69 101.20 11.46
CA THR A 162 -57.12 102.32 12.23
C THR A 162 -55.60 102.25 12.26
N GLU A 163 -54.92 103.39 12.38
CA GLU A 163 -53.46 103.46 12.37
C GLU A 163 -52.81 102.58 13.47
N LYS A 164 -53.47 102.48 14.63
CA LYS A 164 -53.06 101.61 15.75
C LYS A 164 -53.16 100.12 15.39
N GLU A 165 -54.20 99.70 14.68
CA GLU A 165 -54.39 98.31 14.23
C GLU A 165 -53.42 97.95 13.11
N ARG A 166 -53.21 98.87 12.17
CA ARG A 166 -52.21 98.73 11.11
C ARG A 166 -50.82 98.51 11.71
N ARG A 167 -50.43 99.28 12.72
CA ARG A 167 -49.14 99.13 13.42
C ARG A 167 -49.01 97.79 14.13
N LYS A 168 -50.09 97.29 14.75
CA LYS A 168 -50.12 95.94 15.37
C LYS A 168 -49.95 94.83 14.34
N LEU A 169 -50.62 94.92 13.19
CA LEU A 169 -50.50 93.94 12.10
C LEU A 169 -49.09 93.94 11.50
N LEU A 170 -48.52 95.12 11.26
CA LEU A 170 -47.13 95.25 10.79
C LEU A 170 -46.14 94.61 11.78
N ASN A 171 -46.28 94.87 13.08
CA ASN A 171 -45.45 94.25 14.11
C ASN A 171 -45.59 92.71 14.16
N LYS A 172 -46.79 92.18 13.93
CA LYS A 172 -47.01 90.72 13.81
C LYS A 172 -46.33 90.16 12.57
N LEU A 173 -46.36 90.89 11.46
CA LEU A 173 -45.71 90.52 10.22
C LEU A 173 -44.18 90.48 10.38
N THR A 174 -43.57 91.52 10.96
CA THR A 174 -42.13 91.55 11.27
C THR A 174 -41.70 90.35 12.13
N LYS A 175 -42.41 90.06 13.22
CA LYS A 175 -42.13 88.87 14.06
C LYS A 175 -42.27 87.55 13.29
N SER A 176 -43.21 87.51 12.34
CA SER A 176 -43.37 86.34 11.47
C SER A 176 -42.22 86.19 10.47
N THR A 177 -41.68 87.30 9.93
CA THR A 177 -40.50 87.31 9.05
C THR A 177 -39.26 86.81 9.79
N GLU A 178 -38.97 87.36 10.98
CA GLU A 178 -37.83 86.92 11.81
C GLU A 178 -37.92 85.44 12.16
N LYS A 179 -39.13 84.94 12.44
CA LYS A 179 -39.35 83.51 12.68
C LYS A 179 -39.09 82.69 11.41
N LEU A 180 -39.51 83.18 10.25
CA LEU A 180 -39.33 82.49 8.98
C LEU A 180 -37.84 82.37 8.65
N GLU A 181 -37.07 83.45 8.78
CA GLU A 181 -35.61 83.46 8.59
C GLU A 181 -34.92 82.42 9.50
N LYS A 182 -35.32 82.34 10.78
CA LYS A 182 -34.77 81.35 11.72
C LYS A 182 -35.10 79.91 11.33
N GLU A 183 -36.31 79.63 10.88
CA GLU A 183 -36.69 78.27 10.45
C GLU A 183 -36.05 77.90 9.11
N ASP A 184 -35.86 78.87 8.22
CA ASP A 184 -35.20 78.71 6.92
C ASP A 184 -33.71 78.37 7.11
N GLU A 185 -33.00 79.19 7.88
CA GLU A 185 -31.60 78.95 8.23
C GLU A 185 -31.43 77.58 8.91
N ASN A 186 -32.30 77.23 9.85
CA ASN A 186 -32.26 75.91 10.48
C ASN A 186 -32.49 74.76 9.48
N TYR A 187 -33.41 74.89 8.52
CA TYR A 187 -33.60 73.89 7.46
C TYR A 187 -32.38 73.81 6.54
N TYR A 188 -31.82 74.95 6.13
CA TYR A 188 -30.62 75.03 5.31
C TYR A 188 -29.43 74.33 5.99
N GLN A 189 -29.15 74.65 7.25
CA GLN A 189 -28.06 74.02 8.01
C GLN A 189 -28.23 72.50 8.14
N LYS A 190 -29.46 72.00 8.33
CA LYS A 190 -29.71 70.53 8.35
C LYS A 190 -29.47 69.87 7.00
N ASN A 191 -29.75 70.57 5.88
CA ASN A 191 -29.39 70.09 4.53
C ASN A 191 -27.88 70.08 4.32
N MET A 192 -27.18 71.12 4.74
CA MET A 192 -25.72 71.21 4.63
C MET A 192 -25.01 70.11 5.43
N VAL A 193 -25.51 69.71 6.60
CA VAL A 193 -24.96 68.53 7.32
C VAL A 193 -25.23 67.21 6.57
N GLY A 194 -26.24 67.17 5.70
CA GLY A 194 -26.63 65.98 4.95
C GLY A 194 -25.57 65.49 3.97
N TYR A 195 -24.97 66.39 3.18
CA TYR A 195 -23.96 65.99 2.20
C TYR A 195 -22.73 65.37 2.88
N SER A 196 -22.25 65.96 3.99
CA SER A 196 -21.07 65.47 4.68
C SER A 196 -21.33 64.15 5.41
N THR A 197 -22.52 63.98 5.99
CA THR A 197 -22.93 62.71 6.61
C THR A 197 -23.07 61.60 5.57
N ARG A 198 -23.63 61.92 4.39
CA ARG A 198 -23.79 60.98 3.29
C ARG A 198 -22.44 60.54 2.72
N LEU A 199 -21.55 61.48 2.42
CA LEU A 199 -20.22 61.20 1.90
C LEU A 199 -19.40 60.35 2.87
N LYS A 200 -19.52 60.61 4.18
CA LYS A 200 -18.86 59.79 5.20
C LYS A 200 -19.33 58.33 5.16
N TRP A 201 -20.63 58.10 5.02
CA TRP A 201 -21.17 56.74 4.91
C TRP A 201 -20.73 56.04 3.62
N GLU A 202 -20.73 56.75 2.49
CA GLU A 202 -20.26 56.22 1.21
C GLU A 202 -18.78 55.83 1.25
N ASN A 203 -17.91 56.66 1.83
CA ASN A 203 -16.50 56.33 2.06
C ASN A 203 -16.32 55.12 3.00
N THR A 204 -17.14 55.03 4.06
CA THR A 204 -17.12 53.85 4.95
C THR A 204 -17.51 52.58 4.19
N LEU A 205 -18.52 52.63 3.31
CA LEU A 205 -18.91 51.50 2.47
C LEU A 205 -17.77 51.07 1.52
N GLU A 206 -17.10 52.03 0.88
CA GLU A 206 -15.97 51.76 0.00
C GLU A 206 -14.80 51.08 0.74
N ASN A 207 -14.41 51.63 1.90
CA ASN A 207 -13.35 51.05 2.74
C ASN A 207 -13.70 49.64 3.23
N CYS A 208 -14.96 49.42 3.63
CA CYS A 208 -15.43 48.11 4.06
C CYS A 208 -15.49 47.13 2.89
N TYR A 209 -15.90 47.58 1.71
CA TYR A 209 -15.91 46.79 0.49
C TYR A 209 -14.50 46.30 0.15
N GLN A 210 -13.50 47.19 0.13
CA GLN A 210 -12.12 46.81 -0.13
C GLN A 210 -11.58 45.85 0.95
N SER A 211 -11.95 46.07 2.21
CA SER A 211 -11.56 45.18 3.31
C SER A 211 -12.15 43.78 3.15
N ILE A 212 -13.40 43.64 2.69
CA ILE A 212 -14.02 42.33 2.44
C ILE A 212 -13.37 41.66 1.22
N LEU A 213 -13.02 42.40 0.17
CA LEU A 213 -12.30 41.85 -0.99
C LEU A 213 -10.94 41.27 -0.59
N GLU A 214 -10.18 41.93 0.29
CA GLU A 214 -8.91 41.37 0.77
C GLU A 214 -9.13 40.09 1.59
N LEU A 215 -10.17 40.03 2.44
CA LEU A 215 -10.53 38.80 3.15
C LEU A 215 -10.92 37.66 2.20
N GLU A 216 -11.60 38.00 1.11
CA GLU A 216 -11.97 37.04 0.06
C GLU A 216 -10.72 36.47 -0.62
N LYS A 217 -9.79 37.34 -0.99
CA LYS A 217 -8.51 36.98 -1.61
C LYS A 217 -7.68 36.08 -0.70
N GLU A 218 -7.56 36.42 0.59
CA GLU A 218 -6.89 35.58 1.60
C GLU A 218 -7.51 34.19 1.68
N ARG A 219 -8.84 34.10 1.65
CA ARG A 219 -9.57 32.82 1.73
C ARG A 219 -9.36 31.97 0.47
N ILE A 220 -9.43 32.57 -0.71
CA ILE A 220 -9.17 31.87 -1.98
C ILE A 220 -7.73 31.36 -1.99
N GLN A 221 -6.76 32.18 -1.58
CA GLN A 221 -5.36 31.77 -1.50
C GLN A 221 -5.16 30.61 -0.52
N LEU A 222 -5.82 30.64 0.64
CA LEU A 222 -5.80 29.55 1.61
C LEU A 222 -6.33 28.25 0.99
N LEU A 223 -7.48 28.30 0.31
CA LEU A 223 -8.06 27.12 -0.35
C LEU A 223 -7.13 26.56 -1.43
N CYS A 224 -6.51 27.42 -2.24
CA CYS A 224 -5.51 27.01 -3.23
C CYS A 224 -4.29 26.34 -2.58
N ASN A 225 -3.78 26.91 -1.49
CA ASN A 225 -2.65 26.35 -0.74
C ASN A 225 -3.00 24.97 -0.17
N ASN A 226 -4.18 24.83 0.44
CA ASN A 226 -4.67 23.55 0.98
C ASN A 226 -4.75 22.48 -0.13
N LEU A 227 -5.26 22.83 -1.31
CA LEU A 227 -5.38 21.90 -2.43
C LEU A 227 -4.01 21.49 -2.98
N ASN A 228 -3.08 22.44 -3.09
CA ASN A 228 -1.71 22.16 -3.53
C ASN A 228 -0.98 21.23 -2.56
N GLN A 229 -1.06 21.51 -1.25
CA GLN A 229 -0.47 20.64 -0.23
C GLN A 229 -1.09 19.25 -0.26
N TYR A 230 -2.43 19.17 -0.34
CA TYR A 230 -3.11 17.88 -0.48
C TYR A 230 -2.61 17.10 -1.70
N SER A 231 -2.47 17.75 -2.86
CA SER A 231 -1.94 17.11 -4.07
C SER A 231 -0.50 16.60 -3.89
N GLN A 232 0.36 17.36 -3.20
CA GLN A 232 1.74 16.95 -2.90
C GLN A 232 1.77 15.72 -2.00
N HIS A 233 0.94 15.71 -0.94
CA HIS A 233 0.83 14.55 -0.05
C HIS A 233 0.35 13.30 -0.78
N ILE A 234 -0.63 13.43 -1.69
CA ILE A 234 -1.12 12.30 -2.50
C ILE A 234 -0.04 11.78 -3.47
N SER A 235 0.77 12.67 -4.05
CA SER A 235 1.87 12.26 -4.93
C SER A 235 2.94 11.46 -4.18
N LEU A 236 3.40 11.97 -3.02
CA LEU A 236 4.34 11.26 -2.15
C LEU A 236 3.77 9.92 -1.67
N PHE A 237 2.46 9.91 -1.39
CA PHE A 237 1.75 8.71 -0.99
C PHE A 237 1.84 7.62 -2.07
N GLY A 238 1.58 7.97 -3.33
CA GLY A 238 1.69 7.06 -4.47
C GLY A 238 3.10 6.49 -4.65
N GLN A 239 4.13 7.33 -4.61
CA GLN A 239 5.54 6.89 -4.78
C GLN A 239 5.97 5.86 -3.72
N THR A 240 5.52 6.05 -2.47
CA THR A 240 5.85 5.14 -1.37
C THR A 240 5.17 3.79 -1.55
N LEU A 241 3.90 3.77 -1.97
CA LEU A 241 3.18 2.52 -2.26
C LEU A 241 3.86 1.71 -3.36
N THR A 242 4.29 2.37 -4.44
CA THR A 242 5.05 1.73 -5.51
C THR A 242 6.34 1.11 -4.97
N THR A 243 7.05 1.83 -4.10
CA THR A 243 8.29 1.31 -3.47
C THR A 243 8.02 0.06 -2.63
N CYS A 244 6.98 0.05 -1.79
CA CYS A 244 6.60 -1.11 -0.99
C CYS A 244 6.24 -2.31 -1.89
N HIS A 245 5.51 -2.07 -2.97
CA HIS A 245 5.15 -3.11 -3.94
C HIS A 245 6.39 -3.72 -4.62
N THR A 246 7.33 -2.89 -5.07
CA THR A 246 8.59 -3.33 -5.67
C THR A 246 9.43 -4.18 -4.71
N GLN A 247 9.49 -3.81 -3.42
CA GLN A 247 10.22 -4.59 -2.41
C GLN A 247 9.62 -6.00 -2.23
N ILE A 248 8.29 -6.11 -2.21
CA ILE A 248 7.61 -7.40 -2.13
C ILE A 248 7.90 -8.23 -3.38
N HIS A 249 7.80 -7.65 -4.57
CA HIS A 249 8.13 -8.34 -5.83
C HIS A 249 9.58 -8.84 -5.87
N CYS A 250 10.53 -8.02 -5.44
CA CYS A 250 11.94 -8.38 -5.33
C CYS A 250 12.18 -9.49 -4.29
N ALA A 251 11.36 -9.61 -3.26
CA ALA A 251 11.44 -10.71 -2.30
C ALA A 251 10.88 -12.00 -2.89
N ILE A 252 9.77 -11.91 -3.63
CA ILE A 252 9.15 -13.05 -4.33
C ILE A 252 10.12 -13.63 -5.38
N SER A 253 10.81 -12.79 -6.16
CA SER A 253 11.76 -13.26 -7.18
C SER A 253 12.98 -13.99 -6.62
N LYS A 254 13.24 -13.86 -5.31
CA LYS A 254 14.34 -14.53 -4.59
C LYS A 254 13.91 -15.82 -3.89
N ILE A 255 12.66 -16.23 -4.04
CA ILE A 255 12.17 -17.49 -3.45
C ILE A 255 12.82 -18.65 -4.21
N ASP A 256 13.50 -19.51 -3.44
CA ASP A 256 14.13 -20.74 -3.92
C ASP A 256 13.64 -21.89 -3.03
N ILE A 257 12.72 -22.67 -3.60
CA ILE A 257 12.06 -23.78 -2.90
C ILE A 257 13.10 -24.86 -2.54
N GLU A 258 14.05 -25.15 -3.43
CA GLU A 258 15.03 -26.21 -3.21
C GLU A 258 15.99 -25.84 -2.08
N LYS A 259 16.39 -24.57 -2.01
CA LYS A 259 17.19 -24.06 -0.89
C LYS A 259 16.46 -24.17 0.45
N ASP A 260 15.16 -23.88 0.48
CA ASP A 260 14.35 -24.04 1.69
C ASP A 260 14.21 -25.51 2.10
N ILE A 261 13.96 -26.42 1.15
CA ILE A 261 13.88 -27.87 1.41
C ILE A 261 15.22 -28.40 1.91
N GLN A 262 16.33 -27.99 1.30
CA GLN A 262 17.67 -28.36 1.74
C GLN A 262 17.94 -27.92 3.19
N ALA A 263 17.54 -26.70 3.57
CA ALA A 263 17.66 -26.25 4.95
C ALA A 263 16.80 -27.09 5.92
N VAL A 264 15.61 -27.53 5.51
CA VAL A 264 14.78 -28.47 6.29
C VAL A 264 15.47 -29.82 6.45
N MET A 265 16.05 -30.34 5.37
CA MET A 265 16.80 -31.59 5.41
C MET A 265 18.02 -31.49 6.35
N GLU A 266 18.87 -30.47 6.22
CA GLU A 266 20.06 -30.34 7.06
C GLU A 266 19.74 -30.30 8.56
N GLU A 267 18.71 -29.56 8.97
CA GLU A 267 18.32 -29.47 10.38
C GLU A 267 17.73 -30.79 10.92
N THR A 268 16.97 -31.51 10.10
CA THR A 268 16.42 -32.82 10.49
C THR A 268 17.47 -33.93 10.49
N ALA A 269 18.49 -33.85 9.61
CA ALA A 269 19.60 -34.79 9.55
C ALA A 269 20.49 -34.76 10.81
N ILE A 270 20.73 -33.55 11.37
CA ILE A 270 21.57 -33.36 12.55
C ILE A 270 21.01 -34.10 13.79
N LEU A 271 19.70 -34.38 13.82
CA LEU A 271 19.06 -35.13 14.90
C LEU A 271 19.28 -36.65 14.84
N SER A 272 19.72 -37.21 13.70
CA SER A 272 19.95 -38.65 13.52
C SER A 272 21.45 -38.96 13.42
N THR A 273 22.17 -38.92 14.54
CA THR A 273 23.61 -39.19 14.58
C THR A 273 23.98 -40.69 14.57
N GLU A 274 23.03 -41.60 14.74
CA GLU A 274 23.27 -43.04 14.65
C GLU A 274 22.65 -43.65 13.38
N ASN A 275 23.44 -43.75 12.31
CA ASN A 275 23.08 -44.51 11.10
C ASN A 275 23.32 -46.03 11.26
N LYS A 276 23.26 -46.57 12.48
CA LYS A 276 23.41 -48.00 12.75
C LYS A 276 22.06 -48.60 13.10
N SER A 277 21.69 -49.68 12.42
CA SER A 277 20.49 -50.45 12.73
C SER A 277 20.87 -51.74 13.43
N GLU A 278 20.07 -52.14 14.42
CA GLU A 278 20.23 -53.38 15.18
C GLU A 278 19.42 -54.50 14.51
N PHE A 279 20.07 -55.64 14.27
CA PHE A 279 19.42 -56.82 13.69
C PHE A 279 19.73 -58.05 14.53
N LEU A 280 18.71 -58.86 14.79
CA LEU A 280 18.88 -60.13 15.49
C LEU A 280 19.68 -61.12 14.64
N LEU A 281 20.58 -61.85 15.31
CA LEU A 281 21.23 -63.02 14.74
C LEU A 281 20.47 -64.28 15.15
N THR A 282 20.63 -65.35 14.37
CA THR A 282 20.00 -66.63 14.67
C THR A 282 20.75 -67.32 15.78
N ASP A 283 20.15 -67.48 16.95
CA ASP A 283 20.74 -68.21 18.08
C ASP A 283 20.30 -69.67 18.05
N TYR A 284 21.27 -70.57 17.85
CA TYR A 284 21.03 -72.02 17.94
C TYR A 284 21.36 -72.54 19.35
N PHE A 285 20.61 -73.56 19.79
CA PHE A 285 20.80 -74.17 21.11
C PHE A 285 22.21 -74.77 21.31
N GLU A 286 22.84 -75.25 20.24
CA GLU A 286 24.17 -75.85 20.27
C GLU A 286 25.30 -74.82 20.46
N GLU A 287 24.98 -73.52 20.37
CA GLU A 287 25.92 -72.42 20.63
C GLU A 287 26.08 -72.12 22.12
N ASP A 288 25.13 -72.53 22.97
CA ASP A 288 25.20 -72.24 24.40
C ASP A 288 26.30 -73.09 25.06
N PRO A 289 27.37 -72.47 25.61
CA PRO A 289 28.43 -73.20 26.29
C PRO A 289 27.90 -73.99 27.50
N ASN A 290 26.84 -73.51 28.16
CA ASN A 290 26.27 -74.10 29.37
C ASN A 290 25.26 -75.22 29.09
N SER A 291 24.98 -75.52 27.81
CA SER A 291 24.09 -76.61 27.42
C SER A 291 24.60 -77.98 27.92
N ALA A 292 23.70 -78.89 28.27
CA ALA A 292 24.02 -80.27 28.66
C ALA A 292 24.50 -81.16 27.48
N MET A 293 24.53 -80.62 26.25
CA MET A 293 24.91 -81.37 25.05
C MET A 293 26.41 -81.69 25.01
N ASP A 294 26.79 -82.91 24.61
CA ASP A 294 28.20 -83.31 24.47
C ASP A 294 28.90 -82.63 23.27
N LYS A 295 30.23 -82.52 23.35
CA LYS A 295 31.03 -81.73 22.39
C LYS A 295 30.98 -82.31 20.96
N GLU A 296 30.97 -83.63 20.80
CA GLU A 296 30.96 -84.26 19.47
C GLU A 296 29.59 -84.13 18.81
N ARG A 297 28.51 -84.26 19.59
CA ARG A 297 27.15 -83.98 19.13
C ARG A 297 26.97 -82.51 18.73
N ARG A 298 27.48 -81.56 19.50
CA ARG A 298 27.48 -80.13 19.12
C ARG A 298 28.17 -79.90 17.78
N LYS A 299 29.39 -80.44 17.59
CA LYS A 299 30.11 -80.35 16.30
C LYS A 299 29.30 -80.95 15.15
N SER A 300 28.71 -82.13 15.35
CA SER A 300 27.92 -82.82 14.32
C SER A 300 26.68 -82.03 13.88
N LEU A 301 26.07 -81.24 14.78
CA LEU A 301 24.89 -80.42 14.52
C LEU A 301 25.23 -79.02 13.99
N ILE A 302 26.39 -78.47 14.35
CA ILE A 302 26.87 -77.17 13.87
C ILE A 302 27.32 -77.25 12.40
N LYS A 303 28.07 -78.30 12.02
CA LYS A 303 28.59 -78.49 10.65
C LYS A 303 27.54 -78.36 9.54
N PRO A 304 26.37 -79.02 9.59
CA PRO A 304 25.35 -78.87 8.55
C PRO A 304 24.71 -77.47 8.51
N LYS A 305 24.64 -76.76 9.64
CA LYS A 305 24.13 -75.38 9.69
C LYS A 305 25.12 -74.40 9.06
N LEU A 306 26.43 -74.59 9.28
CA LEU A 306 27.49 -73.85 8.59
C LEU A 306 27.47 -74.12 7.08
N LEU A 307 27.30 -75.38 6.65
CA LEU A 307 27.15 -75.71 5.23
C LEU A 307 25.92 -75.06 4.59
N ARG A 308 24.81 -74.91 5.34
CA ARG A 308 23.64 -74.15 4.89
C ARG A 308 23.98 -72.67 4.73
N LEU A 309 24.57 -72.05 5.75
CA LEU A 309 24.98 -70.63 5.69
C LEU A 309 25.96 -70.37 4.55
N GLN A 310 26.93 -71.26 4.31
CA GLN A 310 27.88 -71.13 3.21
C GLN A 310 27.19 -71.17 1.84
N ARG A 311 26.22 -72.08 1.63
CA ARG A 311 25.43 -72.10 0.38
C ARG A 311 24.60 -70.84 0.20
N ASP A 312 24.00 -70.33 1.28
CA ASP A 312 23.19 -69.12 1.23
C ASP A 312 24.05 -67.87 0.98
N ILE A 313 25.26 -67.81 1.54
CA ILE A 313 26.27 -66.78 1.27
C ILE A 313 26.69 -66.84 -0.20
N GLU A 314 27.06 -68.01 -0.72
CA GLU A 314 27.46 -68.17 -2.12
C GLU A 314 26.35 -67.73 -3.09
N LYS A 315 25.09 -68.05 -2.77
CA LYS A 315 23.93 -67.60 -3.56
C LYS A 315 23.79 -66.08 -3.49
N ALA A 316 23.79 -65.49 -2.29
CA ALA A 316 23.67 -64.05 -2.12
C ALA A 316 24.84 -63.28 -2.80
N SER A 317 26.06 -63.82 -2.75
CA SER A 317 27.22 -63.25 -3.45
C SER A 317 27.04 -63.26 -4.98
N LYS A 318 26.51 -64.34 -5.55
CA LYS A 318 26.19 -64.40 -6.99
C LYS A 318 25.08 -63.42 -7.37
N ASP A 319 24.03 -63.33 -6.55
CA ASP A 319 22.94 -62.38 -6.75
C ASP A 319 23.47 -60.93 -6.72
N LYS A 320 24.41 -60.63 -5.81
CA LYS A 320 25.10 -59.32 -5.72
C LYS A 320 25.87 -59.01 -7.00
N GLU A 321 26.73 -59.92 -7.46
CA GLU A 321 27.49 -59.74 -8.70
C GLU A 321 26.58 -59.50 -9.92
N GLY A 322 25.45 -60.19 -9.99
CA GLY A 322 24.44 -60.00 -11.04
C GLY A 322 23.87 -58.58 -11.02
N LEU A 323 23.45 -58.12 -9.85
CA LEU A 323 22.91 -56.77 -9.65
C LEU A 323 23.98 -55.68 -9.91
N GLU A 324 25.25 -55.92 -9.59
CA GLU A 324 26.35 -54.96 -9.82
C GLU A 324 26.58 -54.75 -11.31
N ARG A 325 26.54 -55.85 -12.09
CA ARG A 325 26.62 -55.78 -13.55
C ARG A 325 25.45 -55.02 -14.16
N MET A 326 24.24 -55.20 -13.63
CA MET A 326 23.05 -54.45 -14.08
C MET A 326 23.20 -52.95 -13.82
N LEU A 327 23.59 -52.54 -12.60
CA LEU A 327 23.79 -51.13 -12.25
C LEU A 327 24.91 -50.47 -13.05
N LYS A 328 26.01 -51.21 -13.32
CA LYS A 328 27.10 -50.73 -14.17
C LYS A 328 26.62 -50.49 -15.61
N THR A 329 25.80 -51.40 -16.13
CA THR A 329 25.22 -51.27 -17.48
C THR A 329 24.31 -50.05 -17.59
N TYR A 330 23.47 -49.79 -16.58
CA TYR A 330 22.63 -48.58 -16.54
C TYR A 330 23.45 -47.29 -16.52
N SER A 331 24.58 -47.29 -15.82
CA SER A 331 25.48 -46.13 -15.78
C SER A 331 26.22 -45.88 -17.10
N SER A 332 26.48 -46.93 -17.89
CA SER A 332 27.20 -46.83 -19.16
C SER A 332 26.31 -46.52 -20.37
N ASN A 333 25.01 -46.86 -20.33
CA ASN A 333 24.07 -46.64 -21.43
C ASN A 333 22.78 -45.97 -20.94
N SER A 334 22.71 -44.64 -21.04
CA SER A 334 21.58 -43.81 -20.58
C SER A 334 20.26 -44.04 -21.33
N SER A 335 20.30 -44.68 -22.49
CA SER A 335 19.14 -44.99 -23.35
C SER A 335 18.43 -46.30 -22.99
N PHE A 336 18.98 -47.12 -22.10
CA PHE A 336 18.52 -48.51 -21.88
C PHE A 336 17.70 -48.74 -20.60
N SER A 337 17.50 -47.72 -19.75
CA SER A 337 16.85 -47.88 -18.45
C SER A 337 16.19 -46.59 -17.96
N ASP A 338 14.95 -46.69 -17.49
CA ASP A 338 14.24 -45.57 -16.88
C ASP A 338 14.67 -45.37 -15.41
N ALA A 339 14.47 -44.16 -14.89
CA ALA A 339 14.89 -43.81 -13.52
C ALA A 339 14.27 -44.72 -12.45
N LYS A 340 13.13 -45.34 -12.76
CA LYS A 340 12.44 -46.30 -11.89
C LYS A 340 13.19 -47.64 -11.83
N SER A 341 13.53 -48.24 -12.97
CA SER A 341 14.28 -49.52 -12.99
C SER A 341 15.65 -49.42 -12.32
N GLN A 342 16.34 -48.28 -12.50
CA GLN A 342 17.61 -48.01 -11.80
C GLN A 342 17.42 -47.97 -10.28
N LYS A 343 16.37 -47.31 -9.80
CA LYS A 343 16.05 -47.20 -8.38
C LYS A 343 15.66 -48.54 -7.77
N ASP A 344 14.85 -49.33 -8.47
CA ASP A 344 14.39 -50.64 -8.01
C ASP A 344 15.56 -51.64 -7.93
N THR A 345 16.46 -51.63 -8.92
CA THR A 345 17.68 -52.46 -8.90
C THR A 345 18.64 -52.04 -7.78
N ALA A 346 18.79 -50.74 -7.53
CA ALA A 346 19.58 -50.24 -6.40
C ALA A 346 18.98 -50.63 -5.03
N ALA A 347 17.66 -50.72 -4.92
CA ALA A 347 16.99 -51.18 -3.70
C ALA A 347 17.23 -52.68 -3.47
N LEU A 348 17.11 -53.52 -4.52
CA LEU A 348 17.44 -54.95 -4.45
C LEU A 348 18.90 -55.20 -4.09
N MET A 349 19.82 -54.37 -4.61
CA MET A 349 21.23 -54.40 -4.25
C MET A 349 21.44 -54.16 -2.75
N ASP A 350 20.79 -53.14 -2.20
CA ASP A 350 20.88 -52.83 -0.77
C ASP A 350 20.28 -53.94 0.11
N GLU A 351 19.14 -54.51 -0.29
CA GLU A 351 18.53 -55.66 0.37
C GLU A 351 19.46 -56.87 0.38
N ASN A 352 20.07 -57.19 -0.76
CA ASN A 352 20.95 -58.34 -0.88
C ASN A 352 22.28 -58.16 -0.13
N ASN A 353 22.83 -56.93 -0.11
CA ASN A 353 24.00 -56.62 0.72
C ASN A 353 23.70 -56.80 2.21
N LEU A 354 22.55 -56.28 2.70
CA LEU A 354 22.15 -56.49 4.09
C LEU A 354 21.99 -57.99 4.41
N LYS A 355 21.36 -58.74 3.50
CA LYS A 355 21.21 -60.19 3.65
C LYS A 355 22.56 -60.88 3.76
N LEU A 356 23.53 -60.51 2.91
CA LEU A 356 24.88 -61.05 2.94
C LEU A 356 25.57 -60.73 4.26
N ASP A 357 25.53 -59.48 4.72
CA ASP A 357 26.12 -59.06 6.01
C ASP A 357 25.55 -59.88 7.20
N LEU A 358 24.23 -60.11 7.21
CA LEU A 358 23.57 -60.92 8.25
C LEU A 358 23.95 -62.39 8.17
N LEU A 359 24.05 -62.96 6.96
CA LEU A 359 24.46 -64.35 6.77
C LEU A 359 25.92 -64.56 7.18
N GLU A 360 26.80 -63.63 6.82
CA GLU A 360 28.22 -63.64 7.22
C GLU A 360 28.38 -63.47 8.73
N ALA A 361 27.60 -62.59 9.38
CA ALA A 361 27.60 -62.46 10.84
C ALA A 361 27.15 -63.74 11.55
N ASN A 362 26.10 -64.41 11.05
CA ASN A 362 25.67 -65.70 11.56
C ASN A 362 26.71 -66.80 11.33
N SER A 363 27.34 -66.82 10.15
CA SER A 363 28.39 -67.78 9.79
C SER A 363 29.62 -67.60 10.67
N TYR A 364 30.06 -66.35 10.89
CA TYR A 364 31.14 -66.02 11.80
C TYR A 364 30.85 -66.48 13.23
N LYS A 365 29.68 -66.12 13.77
CA LYS A 365 29.26 -66.49 15.14
C LYS A 365 29.33 -68.00 15.34
N LEU A 366 28.73 -68.75 14.42
CA LEU A 366 28.66 -70.21 14.50
C LEU A 366 30.02 -70.88 14.24
N SER A 367 30.85 -70.30 13.36
CA SER A 367 32.21 -70.77 13.09
C SER A 367 33.14 -70.55 14.28
N SER A 368 32.98 -69.46 15.02
CA SER A 368 33.73 -69.21 16.26
C SER A 368 33.42 -70.25 17.34
N VAL A 369 32.13 -70.62 17.51
CA VAL A 369 31.74 -71.72 18.40
C VAL A 369 32.39 -73.04 17.96
N LEU A 370 32.37 -73.35 16.66
CA LEU A 370 33.00 -74.58 16.15
C LEU A 370 34.52 -74.59 16.36
N ALA A 371 35.20 -73.46 16.13
CA ALA A 371 36.63 -73.32 16.33
C ALA A 371 37.02 -73.56 17.80
N GLU A 372 36.24 -73.03 18.75
CA GLU A 372 36.43 -73.29 20.18
C GLU A 372 36.26 -74.78 20.52
N LEU A 373 35.24 -75.45 19.96
CA LEU A 373 35.02 -76.88 20.17
C LEU A 373 36.13 -77.76 19.55
N GLU A 374 36.74 -77.31 18.45
CA GLU A 374 37.83 -77.99 17.74
C GLU A 374 39.23 -77.57 18.22
N GLN A 375 39.32 -76.65 19.19
CA GLN A 375 40.58 -76.05 19.69
C GLN A 375 41.42 -75.42 18.56
N ARG A 376 40.76 -74.75 17.62
CA ARG A 376 41.37 -74.02 16.52
C ARG A 376 41.36 -72.51 16.78
N PRO A 377 42.23 -71.73 16.10
CA PRO A 377 42.13 -70.28 16.14
C PRO A 377 40.75 -69.81 15.68
N GLN A 378 40.18 -68.81 16.36
CA GLN A 378 38.91 -68.22 15.93
C GLN A 378 39.07 -67.60 14.53
N PRO A 379 38.02 -67.68 13.70
CA PRO A 379 38.02 -67.00 12.41
C PRO A 379 38.15 -65.48 12.62
N SER A 380 38.67 -64.76 11.63
CA SER A 380 38.62 -63.30 11.57
C SER A 380 37.52 -62.86 10.61
N HIS A 381 36.68 -61.91 11.02
CA HIS A 381 35.67 -61.32 10.16
C HIS A 381 35.42 -59.85 10.51
N PRO A 382 35.22 -58.95 9.54
CA PRO A 382 34.96 -57.53 9.80
C PRO A 382 33.78 -57.25 10.74
N CYS A 383 32.79 -58.16 10.81
CA CYS A 383 31.61 -58.00 11.65
C CYS A 383 31.83 -58.37 13.13
N SER A 384 32.98 -58.96 13.50
CA SER A 384 33.23 -59.47 14.87
C SER A 384 33.05 -58.39 15.95
N ASN A 385 33.50 -57.17 15.68
CA ASN A 385 33.41 -56.02 16.59
C ASN A 385 32.02 -55.36 16.61
N SER A 386 31.08 -55.86 15.81
CA SER A 386 29.73 -55.31 15.67
C SER A 386 28.65 -56.26 16.16
N ILE A 387 29.01 -57.44 16.68
CA ILE A 387 28.09 -58.41 17.28
C ILE A 387 28.07 -58.22 18.79
N PHE A 388 26.88 -58.09 19.34
CA PHE A 388 26.62 -57.88 20.76
C PHE A 388 25.70 -58.99 21.27
N ARG A 389 25.75 -59.24 22.58
CA ARG A 389 24.88 -60.20 23.25
C ARG A 389 24.20 -59.53 24.43
N TRP A 390 22.95 -59.90 24.67
CA TRP A 390 22.26 -59.59 25.91
C TRP A 390 21.57 -60.85 26.45
N ARG A 391 21.27 -60.87 27.75
CA ARG A 391 20.60 -61.99 28.41
C ARG A 391 19.18 -61.59 28.78
N GLU A 392 18.24 -62.45 28.47
CA GLU A 392 16.85 -62.36 28.92
C GLU A 392 16.46 -63.67 29.63
N LYS A 393 16.32 -63.60 30.96
CA LYS A 393 16.12 -64.78 31.82
C LYS A 393 17.22 -65.84 31.58
N GLU A 394 16.84 -67.05 31.15
CA GLU A 394 17.74 -68.16 30.84
C GLU A 394 18.25 -68.14 29.39
N HIS A 395 17.79 -67.21 28.54
CA HIS A 395 18.16 -67.16 27.12
C HIS A 395 19.20 -66.07 26.87
N THR A 396 20.21 -66.40 26.05
CA THR A 396 21.18 -65.41 25.54
C THR A 396 20.83 -65.12 24.10
N HIS A 397 20.71 -63.83 23.78
CA HIS A 397 20.40 -63.36 22.45
C HIS A 397 21.57 -62.62 21.83
N SER A 398 21.78 -62.83 20.53
CA SER A 398 22.83 -62.15 19.76
C SER A 398 22.21 -61.19 18.75
N TYR A 399 22.80 -60.02 18.59
CA TYR A 399 22.42 -59.06 17.56
C TYR A 399 23.65 -58.39 16.96
N VAL A 400 23.51 -57.83 15.77
CA VAL A 400 24.57 -57.10 15.06
C VAL A 400 24.15 -55.66 14.80
N LYS A 401 25.08 -54.72 14.97
CA LYS A 401 24.91 -53.31 14.59
C LYS A 401 25.51 -53.09 13.21
N ILE A 402 24.66 -52.92 12.19
CA ILE A 402 25.08 -52.69 10.81
C ILE A 402 24.79 -51.24 10.44
N SER A 403 25.77 -50.55 9.84
CA SER A 403 25.57 -49.22 9.29
C SER A 403 24.62 -49.30 8.09
N ARG A 404 23.47 -48.62 8.16
CA ARG A 404 22.48 -48.59 7.08
C ARG A 404 22.41 -47.18 6.49
N PRO A 405 22.35 -47.04 5.16
CA PRO A 405 22.12 -45.73 4.55
C PRO A 405 20.73 -45.22 4.96
N PHE A 406 20.68 -44.16 5.77
CA PHE A 406 19.43 -43.46 6.09
C PHE A 406 18.87 -42.83 4.81
N LEU A 407 17.54 -42.78 4.69
CA LEU A 407 16.77 -42.41 3.49
C LEU A 407 17.15 -41.05 2.85
N MET A 408 17.93 -40.22 3.55
CA MET A 408 18.32 -38.87 3.12
C MET A 408 19.18 -38.83 1.85
N LYS A 409 20.14 -39.75 1.69
CA LYS A 409 20.97 -39.84 0.47
C LYS A 409 20.14 -40.07 -0.80
N ARG A 410 18.92 -40.60 -0.67
CA ARG A 410 18.00 -40.86 -1.78
C ARG A 410 17.22 -39.61 -2.21
N LEU A 411 17.07 -38.60 -1.35
CA LEU A 411 16.45 -37.32 -1.71
C LEU A 411 17.46 -36.36 -2.37
N GLU A 412 18.72 -36.37 -1.94
CA GLU A 412 19.80 -35.55 -2.53
C GLU A 412 19.95 -35.76 -4.05
N SER A 413 19.78 -37.01 -4.53
CA SER A 413 19.86 -37.33 -5.96
C SER A 413 18.63 -36.91 -6.77
N ILE A 414 17.47 -36.74 -6.12
CA ILE A 414 16.24 -36.25 -6.76
C ILE A 414 16.30 -34.72 -6.90
N VAL A 415 16.75 -34.03 -5.85
CA VAL A 415 16.92 -32.56 -5.82
C VAL A 415 18.01 -32.13 -6.81
N SER A 416 19.13 -32.86 -6.88
CA SER A 416 20.24 -32.54 -7.81
C SER A 416 19.85 -32.68 -9.30
N LYS A 417 18.86 -33.55 -9.62
CA LYS A 417 18.38 -33.74 -11.00
C LYS A 417 17.30 -32.73 -11.41
N ALA A 418 16.57 -32.14 -10.46
CA ALA A 418 15.60 -31.08 -10.72
C ALA A 418 16.30 -29.74 -11.04
N SER A 419 17.47 -29.46 -10.44
CA SER A 419 18.28 -28.26 -10.71
C SER A 419 19.10 -28.29 -12.01
N SER A 420 19.13 -29.40 -12.75
CA SER A 420 19.85 -29.51 -14.04
C SER A 420 18.99 -29.19 -15.27
N GLY A 421 17.93 -28.40 -15.10
CA GLY A 421 17.10 -27.86 -16.19
C GLY A 421 17.41 -26.38 -16.46
N GLY A 422 18.50 -26.10 -17.16
CA GLY A 422 18.66 -24.85 -17.92
C GLY A 422 19.58 -23.78 -17.33
N GLN A 423 20.89 -23.89 -17.56
CA GLN A 423 21.78 -22.74 -17.74
C GLN A 423 22.83 -23.06 -18.81
N SER A 424 22.63 -22.52 -20.02
CA SER A 424 23.71 -22.33 -20.99
C SER A 424 24.19 -20.89 -20.89
N ASN A 425 25.34 -20.67 -20.23
CA ASN A 425 26.12 -19.45 -20.42
C ASN A 425 26.79 -19.48 -21.80
N PRO A 426 27.01 -18.30 -22.41
CA PRO A 426 28.26 -18.10 -23.12
C PRO A 426 29.03 -16.90 -22.56
N SER A 427 30.34 -17.10 -22.46
CA SER A 427 31.37 -16.18 -22.02
C SER A 427 31.73 -15.13 -23.08
N SER A 428 31.91 -13.89 -22.58
CA SER A 428 32.78 -12.79 -23.04
C SER A 428 33.37 -12.77 -24.47
N SER A 429 32.96 -11.77 -25.26
CA SER A 429 33.86 -11.01 -26.15
C SER A 429 33.30 -9.59 -26.42
N THR A 430 34.22 -8.62 -26.50
CA THR A 430 34.04 -7.17 -26.67
C THR A 430 33.54 -6.72 -28.06
N PRO A 431 33.11 -5.44 -28.25
CA PRO A 431 32.06 -5.07 -29.20
C PRO A 431 32.56 -4.47 -30.53
N VAL A 432 31.84 -4.72 -31.62
CA VAL A 432 31.80 -3.88 -32.84
C VAL A 432 30.39 -3.96 -33.46
N PRO A 433 29.80 -2.84 -33.96
CA PRO A 433 28.35 -2.70 -34.13
C PRO A 433 27.85 -3.01 -35.56
N GLY A 434 26.65 -3.59 -35.66
CA GLY A 434 25.85 -3.55 -36.89
C GLY A 434 25.05 -4.83 -37.16
N ALA A 435 23.75 -4.76 -36.86
CA ALA A 435 22.60 -5.41 -37.53
C ALA A 435 21.52 -5.75 -36.48
N ALA A 436 20.57 -4.83 -36.31
CA ALA A 436 19.42 -4.99 -35.43
C ALA A 436 18.48 -6.08 -35.97
N GLN A 437 18.38 -7.19 -35.25
CA GLN A 437 17.31 -8.17 -35.42
C GLN A 437 16.24 -7.89 -34.35
N LEU A 438 15.30 -7.02 -34.70
CA LEU A 438 14.14 -6.66 -33.88
C LEU A 438 13.21 -7.88 -33.72
N SER A 439 13.30 -8.56 -32.58
CA SER A 439 12.17 -9.32 -32.04
C SER A 439 11.10 -8.30 -31.64
N SER A 440 10.20 -7.98 -32.56
CA SER A 440 9.12 -7.02 -32.34
C SER A 440 8.16 -7.59 -31.29
N ARG A 441 8.16 -6.99 -30.10
CA ARG A 441 7.22 -7.32 -29.03
C ARG A 441 5.87 -6.68 -29.37
N LEU A 442 4.81 -7.49 -29.50
CA LEU A 442 3.46 -7.00 -29.79
C LEU A 442 2.66 -6.91 -28.49
N CYS A 443 1.75 -5.94 -28.41
CA CYS A 443 0.71 -5.90 -27.38
C CYS A 443 -0.66 -5.61 -27.99
N LYS A 444 -1.71 -5.98 -27.25
CA LYS A 444 -3.10 -5.72 -27.59
C LYS A 444 -3.69 -4.68 -26.64
N ALA A 445 -4.37 -3.67 -27.17
CA ALA A 445 -5.08 -2.67 -26.37
C ALA A 445 -6.33 -3.28 -25.69
N LEU A 446 -6.38 -3.19 -24.37
CA LEU A 446 -7.52 -3.63 -23.54
C LEU A 446 -8.59 -2.54 -23.43
N TYR A 447 -8.19 -1.28 -23.55
CA TYR A 447 -9.03 -0.09 -23.44
C TYR A 447 -8.62 0.94 -24.49
N SER A 448 -9.57 1.77 -24.93
CA SER A 448 -9.27 2.90 -25.81
C SER A 448 -8.55 4.02 -25.06
N PHE A 449 -7.60 4.68 -25.71
CA PHE A 449 -6.84 5.81 -25.19
C PHE A 449 -6.77 6.92 -26.24
N GLN A 450 -7.13 8.14 -25.83
CA GLN A 450 -7.11 9.31 -26.69
C GLN A 450 -5.91 10.19 -26.35
N ALA A 451 -5.00 10.35 -27.31
CA ALA A 451 -3.81 11.17 -27.21
C ALA A 451 -4.20 12.64 -26.96
N ARG A 452 -3.54 13.26 -25.99
CA ARG A 452 -3.68 14.67 -25.60
C ARG A 452 -2.45 15.49 -25.96
N GLN A 453 -1.31 14.83 -26.17
CA GLN A 453 -0.05 15.43 -26.62
C GLN A 453 0.36 14.87 -27.98
N ASP A 454 1.15 15.64 -28.74
CA ASP A 454 1.54 15.27 -30.12
C ASP A 454 2.49 14.06 -30.18
N ASP A 455 3.13 13.73 -29.06
CA ASP A 455 4.01 12.57 -28.90
C ASP A 455 3.29 11.33 -28.37
N GLU A 456 1.97 11.39 -28.13
CA GLU A 456 1.13 10.28 -27.67
C GLU A 456 0.44 9.53 -28.83
N LEU A 457 0.21 8.23 -28.65
CA LEU A 457 -0.43 7.35 -29.64
C LEU A 457 -1.88 7.06 -29.26
N ASN A 458 -2.83 7.35 -30.16
CA ASN A 458 -4.23 6.93 -29.99
C ASN A 458 -4.36 5.41 -30.09
N LEU A 459 -5.16 4.82 -29.20
CA LEU A 459 -5.48 3.40 -29.18
C LEU A 459 -7.00 3.20 -29.15
N GLU A 460 -7.49 2.21 -29.89
CA GLU A 460 -8.83 1.65 -29.72
C GLU A 460 -8.74 0.26 -29.08
N LYS A 461 -9.75 -0.10 -28.27
CA LYS A 461 -9.82 -1.44 -27.67
C LYS A 461 -9.75 -2.52 -28.76
N GLY A 462 -8.75 -3.38 -28.69
CA GLY A 462 -8.50 -4.47 -29.62
C GLY A 462 -7.31 -4.26 -30.55
N ASP A 463 -6.77 -3.03 -30.65
CA ASP A 463 -5.63 -2.71 -31.52
C ASP A 463 -4.37 -3.50 -31.16
N ILE A 464 -3.60 -3.86 -32.19
CA ILE A 464 -2.31 -4.55 -32.04
C ILE A 464 -1.17 -3.55 -32.28
N VAL A 465 -0.40 -3.26 -31.24
CA VAL A 465 0.66 -2.25 -31.25
C VAL A 465 2.03 -2.93 -31.22
N ILE A 466 2.94 -2.45 -32.05
CA ILE A 466 4.35 -2.86 -32.00
C ILE A 466 5.06 -2.03 -30.93
N ILE A 467 5.62 -2.67 -29.92
CA ILE A 467 6.38 -2.02 -28.86
C ILE A 467 7.82 -1.78 -29.34
N HIS A 468 8.26 -0.53 -29.29
CA HIS A 468 9.64 -0.12 -29.56
C HIS A 468 10.43 0.07 -28.26
N GLU A 469 9.82 0.63 -27.22
CA GLU A 469 10.47 0.92 -25.93
C GLU A 469 9.48 0.78 -24.77
N LYS A 470 9.95 0.25 -23.62
CA LYS A 470 9.18 0.21 -22.38
C LYS A 470 9.87 1.10 -21.34
N LYS A 471 9.29 2.25 -21.01
CA LYS A 471 9.81 3.10 -19.93
C LYS A 471 9.28 2.58 -18.59
N GLU A 472 10.12 2.64 -17.55
CA GLU A 472 9.78 2.18 -16.20
C GLU A 472 8.69 3.02 -15.52
N GLU A 473 8.41 4.22 -16.04
CA GLU A 473 7.42 5.17 -15.53
C GLU A 473 5.96 4.87 -15.95
N GLY A 474 5.69 3.69 -16.52
CA GLY A 474 4.34 3.25 -16.89
C GLY A 474 3.84 3.71 -18.27
N TRP A 475 4.70 4.32 -19.08
CA TRP A 475 4.42 4.69 -20.46
C TRP A 475 5.31 3.90 -21.43
N TRP A 476 4.71 3.31 -22.44
CA TRP A 476 5.43 2.58 -23.49
C TRP A 476 5.45 3.40 -24.77
N PHE A 477 6.45 3.18 -25.61
CA PHE A 477 6.55 3.77 -26.93
C PHE A 477 6.37 2.67 -27.97
N GLY A 478 5.49 2.91 -28.94
CA GLY A 478 5.19 1.92 -29.96
C GLY A 478 4.63 2.54 -31.22
N SER A 479 4.20 1.67 -32.14
CA SER A 479 3.61 2.09 -33.40
C SER A 479 2.38 1.28 -33.78
N LEU A 480 1.38 1.99 -34.28
CA LEU A 480 0.13 1.45 -34.78
C LEU A 480 -0.20 2.17 -36.11
N ASN A 481 -0.50 1.41 -37.17
CA ASN A 481 -0.89 1.95 -38.48
C ASN A 481 0.06 3.04 -39.03
N GLY A 482 1.37 2.86 -38.84
CA GLY A 482 2.41 3.79 -39.31
C GLY A 482 2.62 5.05 -38.45
N LYS A 483 1.79 5.27 -37.42
CA LYS A 483 1.98 6.35 -36.43
C LYS A 483 2.75 5.83 -35.22
N LYS A 484 3.64 6.66 -34.66
CA LYS A 484 4.44 6.35 -33.47
C LYS A 484 4.08 7.31 -32.35
N GLY A 485 4.08 6.83 -31.11
CA GLY A 485 3.82 7.67 -29.94
C GLY A 485 3.82 6.87 -28.65
N HIS A 486 3.68 7.62 -27.55
CA HIS A 486 3.59 7.11 -26.19
C HIS A 486 2.17 6.68 -25.84
N PHE A 487 2.02 5.56 -25.14
CA PHE A 487 0.73 5.10 -24.61
C PHE A 487 0.89 4.44 -23.24
N PRO A 488 -0.16 4.40 -22.41
CA PRO A 488 -0.07 3.84 -21.06
C PRO A 488 0.10 2.32 -21.09
N ALA A 489 1.10 1.81 -20.37
CA ALA A 489 1.36 0.37 -20.24
C ALA A 489 0.16 -0.39 -19.64
N ALA A 490 -0.56 0.24 -18.71
CA ALA A 490 -1.72 -0.35 -18.05
C ALA A 490 -2.93 -0.58 -18.99
N TYR A 491 -2.91 -0.03 -20.20
CA TYR A 491 -4.01 -0.11 -21.17
C TYR A 491 -3.83 -1.24 -22.18
N VAL A 492 -2.72 -1.97 -22.10
CA VAL A 492 -2.36 -3.01 -23.07
C VAL A 492 -1.95 -4.32 -22.39
N GLU A 493 -2.08 -5.42 -23.10
CA GLU A 493 -1.61 -6.75 -22.71
C GLU A 493 -0.55 -7.24 -23.70
N GLU A 494 0.60 -7.69 -23.20
CA GLU A 494 1.66 -8.23 -24.07
C GLU A 494 1.29 -9.59 -24.65
N LEU A 495 1.54 -9.76 -25.95
CA LEU A 495 1.31 -11.03 -26.63
C LEU A 495 2.57 -11.91 -26.55
N PRO A 496 2.44 -13.21 -26.23
CA PRO A 496 3.58 -14.13 -26.20
C PRO A 496 4.21 -14.27 -27.59
N SER A 497 5.54 -14.28 -27.67
CA SER A 497 6.35 -14.24 -28.91
C SER A 497 6.17 -15.43 -29.89
N ASN A 498 5.22 -16.33 -29.67
CA ASN A 498 4.98 -17.53 -30.47
C ASN A 498 3.63 -17.54 -31.23
N ALA A 499 2.94 -16.40 -31.34
CA ALA A 499 1.68 -16.31 -32.08
C ALA A 499 1.81 -15.46 -33.36
N VAL A 500 2.62 -15.94 -34.32
CA VAL A 500 2.51 -15.48 -35.72
C VAL A 500 2.43 -16.72 -36.60
N ASN A 501 1.22 -17.22 -36.81
CA ASN A 501 0.83 -18.04 -37.97
C ASN A 501 -0.68 -18.28 -37.94
N THR A 502 -1.46 -17.25 -38.27
CA THR A 502 -2.78 -17.37 -38.95
C THR A 502 -3.39 -15.98 -39.08
N ALA A 503 -3.22 -15.33 -40.23
CA ALA A 503 -4.20 -14.43 -40.86
C ALA A 503 -3.60 -13.74 -42.09
N THR A 504 -3.31 -14.50 -43.16
CA THR A 504 -3.42 -14.00 -44.54
C THR A 504 -3.26 -15.18 -45.50
N LYS A 505 -4.37 -15.77 -45.95
CA LYS A 505 -4.55 -16.30 -47.30
C LYS A 505 -6.00 -16.76 -47.49
N ALA A 506 -6.58 -16.24 -48.58
CA ALA A 506 -7.89 -16.48 -49.18
C ALA A 506 -9.08 -15.84 -48.46
#